data_AF-A0A5E5PP69-F1
#
_entry.id   AF-A0A5E5PP69-F1
#
_cell.length_a   1.000
_cell.length_b   1.000
_cell.length_c   1.000
_cell.angle_alpha   90.00
_cell.angle_beta   90.00
_cell.angle_gamma   90.00
#
_symmetry.space_group_name_H-M   'P 1'
#
loop_
_entity.id
_entity.type
_entity.pdbx_description
1 polymer ?
#
loop_
_entity_poly.entity_id
_entity_poly.type
_entity_poly.pdbx_seq_one_letter_code
_entity_poly.pdbx_strand_id
1 'polypeptide(L)'
;MGDQEDVLGFDSFMEREVDTGYRLLDVDQRIVAPANTGIRCMVRSADVIHSFALPGCILKVDAIPGRVNEVPITVNMCGVLYGQCSEICGANHRFMPIVVEFIHPRVYNLWH
;
A
#
# COMPACT_ATOMS: atom_id res chain seq x y z
N MET A 1 22.30 -21.05 7.54
CA MET A 1 22.68 -19.75 8.11
C MET A 1 21.90 -18.73 7.31
N GLY A 2 20.62 -18.60 7.63
CA GLY A 2 19.73 -17.65 6.97
C GLY A 2 19.49 -16.54 7.96
N ASP A 3 19.99 -15.35 7.64
CA ASP A 3 19.62 -14.14 8.36
C ASP A 3 18.11 -14.02 8.25
N GLN A 4 17.43 -14.21 9.37
CA GLN A 4 16.01 -13.94 9.47
C GLN A 4 15.89 -12.42 9.46
N GLU A 5 15.67 -11.84 8.28
CA GLU A 5 15.25 -10.46 8.19
C GLU A 5 13.97 -10.32 9.02
N ASP A 6 13.99 -9.46 10.04
CA ASP A 6 12.79 -9.10 10.81
C ASP A 6 11.84 -8.38 9.84
N VAL A 7 10.96 -9.15 9.20
CA VAL A 7 9.94 -8.61 8.30
C VAL A 7 8.88 -7.94 9.16
N LEU A 8 8.89 -6.61 9.19
CA LEU A 8 7.77 -5.83 9.72
C LEU A 8 6.55 -6.05 8.81
N GLY A 9 5.49 -6.64 9.35
CA GLY A 9 4.25 -6.92 8.63
C GLY A 9 3.04 -6.53 9.44
N PHE A 10 2.03 -5.99 8.78
CA PHE A 10 0.75 -5.62 9.37
C PHE A 10 -0.36 -5.75 8.33
N ASP A 11 -1.59 -5.85 8.81
CA ASP A 11 -2.79 -5.80 7.98
C ASP A 11 -3.36 -4.38 7.98
N SER A 12 -3.93 -3.97 6.85
CA SER A 12 -4.56 -2.66 6.64
C SER A 12 -6.01 -2.86 6.23
N PHE A 13 -6.96 -2.49 7.10
CA PHE A 13 -8.40 -2.61 6.87
C PHE A 13 -9.05 -1.24 6.70
N MET A 14 -10.14 -1.19 5.93
CA MET A 14 -10.93 0.03 5.75
C MET A 14 -11.51 0.50 7.08
N GLU A 15 -11.30 1.77 7.39
CA GLU A 15 -11.88 2.41 8.56
C GLU A 15 -13.41 2.47 8.42
N ARG A 16 -14.13 2.06 9.47
CA ARG A 16 -15.60 1.93 9.44
C ARG A 16 -16.29 3.12 10.07
N GLU A 17 -15.58 3.87 10.91
CA GLU A 17 -16.11 5.07 11.55
C GLU A 17 -16.05 6.28 10.61
N VAL A 18 -17.17 6.98 10.47
CA VAL A 18 -17.34 8.06 9.48
C VAL A 18 -17.00 9.44 10.08
N ASP A 19 -16.78 9.51 11.40
CA ASP A 19 -16.71 10.78 12.11
C ASP A 19 -15.38 11.53 11.89
N THR A 20 -14.33 10.85 11.43
CA THR A 20 -13.03 11.46 11.11
C THR A 20 -12.38 10.80 9.88
N GLY A 21 -12.63 11.31 8.67
CA GLY A 21 -11.90 10.87 7.48
C GLY A 21 -12.68 10.83 6.16
N TYR A 22 -12.06 10.27 5.13
CA TYR A 22 -12.63 10.00 3.82
C TYR A 22 -13.35 8.64 3.81
N ARG A 23 -14.67 8.68 3.67
CA ARG A 23 -15.53 7.50 3.57
C ARG A 23 -15.07 6.54 2.46
N LEU A 24 -14.88 5.26 2.82
CA LEU A 24 -14.40 4.16 1.95
C LEU A 24 -12.93 4.24 1.49
N LEU A 25 -12.17 5.25 1.95
CA LEU A 25 -10.78 5.46 1.53
C LEU A 25 -9.78 5.39 2.69
N ASP A 26 -10.16 5.82 3.88
CA ASP A 26 -9.28 5.69 5.04
C ASP A 26 -9.15 4.25 5.52
N VAL A 27 -8.01 3.97 6.16
CA VAL A 27 -7.62 2.68 6.72
C VAL A 27 -7.12 2.87 8.15
N ASP A 28 -7.20 1.80 8.93
CA ASP A 28 -6.68 1.74 10.30
C ASP A 28 -5.14 1.88 10.37
N GLN A 29 -4.42 1.27 9.44
CA GLN A 29 -2.96 1.27 9.36
C GLN A 29 -2.50 1.61 7.94
N ARG A 30 -1.78 2.72 7.79
CA ARG A 30 -1.26 3.19 6.49
C ARG A 30 0.10 2.56 6.21
N ILE A 31 0.40 2.31 4.93
CA ILE A 31 1.75 2.03 4.50
C ILE A 31 2.56 3.32 4.61
N VAL A 32 3.61 3.32 5.42
CA VAL A 32 4.53 4.46 5.52
C VAL A 32 5.74 4.21 4.64
N ALA A 33 6.15 5.21 3.86
CA ALA A 33 7.26 5.10 2.92
C ALA A 33 8.10 6.40 2.87
N PRO A 34 9.40 6.34 2.58
CA PRO A 34 10.21 7.55 2.42
C PRO A 34 9.97 8.23 1.06
N ALA A 35 9.68 9.53 1.08
CA ALA A 35 9.68 10.37 -0.14
C ALA A 35 11.11 10.54 -0.70
N ASN A 36 11.22 10.93 -1.97
CA ASN A 36 12.48 11.16 -2.69
C ASN A 36 13.47 9.99 -2.65
N THR A 37 12.95 8.76 -2.52
CA THR A 37 13.74 7.54 -2.40
C THR A 37 13.21 6.52 -3.41
N GLY A 38 14.13 5.82 -4.10
CA GLY A 38 13.78 4.72 -4.99
C GLY A 38 13.32 3.52 -4.17
N ILE A 39 12.05 3.16 -4.29
CA ILE A 39 11.43 2.04 -3.57
C ILE A 39 11.04 0.97 -4.59
N ARG A 40 11.21 -0.29 -4.21
CA ARG A 40 10.78 -1.44 -5.00
C ARG A 40 9.50 -1.99 -4.39
N CYS A 41 8.38 -1.81 -5.08
CA CYS A 41 7.09 -2.38 -4.67
C CYS A 41 6.97 -3.81 -5.20
N MET A 42 6.84 -4.79 -4.30
CA MET A 42 6.61 -6.20 -4.64
C MET A 42 5.16 -6.56 -4.32
N VAL A 43 4.37 -6.84 -5.35
CA VAL A 43 2.93 -7.07 -5.25
C VAL A 43 2.61 -8.52 -5.61
N ARG A 44 1.92 -9.22 -4.71
CA ARG A 44 1.41 -10.58 -4.89
C ARG A 44 0.08 -10.76 -4.18
N SER A 45 -0.69 -11.78 -4.56
CA SER A 45 -1.90 -12.17 -3.83
C SER A 45 -1.75 -13.54 -3.18
N ALA A 46 -2.49 -13.76 -2.08
CA ALA A 46 -2.58 -15.03 -1.38
C ALA A 46 -3.82 -15.86 -1.78
N ASP A 47 -4.84 -15.25 -2.40
CA ASP A 47 -6.13 -15.88 -2.68
C ASP A 47 -6.54 -15.78 -4.15
N VAL A 48 -7.19 -14.69 -4.55
CA VAL A 48 -7.68 -14.39 -5.92
C VAL A 48 -6.87 -13.24 -6.51
N ILE A 49 -7.17 -12.85 -7.75
CA ILE A 49 -6.52 -11.69 -8.34
C ILE A 49 -7.07 -10.42 -7.68
N HIS A 50 -6.16 -9.53 -7.26
CA HIS A 50 -6.45 -8.15 -6.89
C HIS A 50 -5.59 -7.21 -7.76
N SER A 51 -5.71 -5.91 -7.58
CA SER A 51 -4.82 -4.94 -8.24
C SER A 51 -4.48 -3.79 -7.32
N PHE A 52 -3.19 -3.65 -7.01
CA PHE A 52 -2.65 -2.56 -6.19
C PHE A 52 -2.55 -1.31 -7.05
N ALA A 53 -3.51 -0.39 -6.89
CA ALA A 53 -3.56 0.85 -7.64
C ALA A 53 -3.46 2.06 -6.72
N LEU A 54 -2.48 2.92 -6.99
CA LEU A 54 -2.23 4.18 -6.31
C LEU A 54 -2.11 5.30 -7.37
N PRO A 55 -3.24 5.90 -7.80
CA PRO A 55 -3.26 6.84 -8.92
C PRO A 55 -2.37 8.06 -8.72
N GLY A 56 -2.18 8.52 -7.48
CA GLY A 56 -1.34 9.68 -7.15
C GLY A 56 0.14 9.54 -7.54
N CYS A 57 0.62 8.31 -7.79
CA CYS A 57 1.95 8.03 -8.34
C CYS A 57 1.91 7.21 -9.64
N ILE A 58 0.75 7.17 -10.32
CA ILE A 58 0.55 6.45 -11.59
C ILE A 58 0.93 4.95 -11.46
N LEU A 59 0.70 4.38 -10.28
CA LEU A 59 0.95 2.97 -10.02
C LEU A 59 -0.34 2.18 -10.17
N LYS A 60 -0.32 1.14 -11.01
CA LYS A 60 -1.33 0.07 -11.03
C LYS A 60 -0.63 -1.23 -11.37
N VAL A 61 -0.71 -2.20 -10.48
CA VAL A 61 -0.05 -3.50 -10.62
C VAL A 61 -0.95 -4.60 -10.11
N ASP A 62 -1.19 -5.61 -10.92
CA ASP A 62 -2.03 -6.75 -10.51
C ASP A 62 -1.30 -7.62 -9.48
N ALA A 63 -2.03 -8.01 -8.45
CA ALA A 63 -1.61 -8.96 -7.44
C ALA A 63 -2.14 -10.34 -7.85
N ILE A 64 -1.27 -11.21 -8.34
CA ILE A 64 -1.65 -12.49 -8.93
C ILE A 64 -1.18 -13.63 -8.02
N PRO A 65 -2.05 -14.60 -7.65
CA PRO A 65 -1.62 -15.76 -6.88
C PRO A 65 -0.50 -16.54 -7.58
N GLY A 66 0.57 -16.88 -6.85
CA GLY A 66 1.72 -17.61 -7.38
C GLY A 66 2.69 -16.77 -8.23
N ARG A 67 2.49 -15.46 -8.36
CA ARG A 67 3.40 -14.54 -9.08
C ARG A 67 3.70 -13.29 -8.25
N VAL A 68 4.97 -12.90 -8.19
CA VAL A 68 5.38 -11.62 -7.62
C VAL A 68 5.63 -10.65 -8.77
N ASN A 69 4.88 -9.55 -8.81
CA ASN A 69 5.15 -8.44 -9.70
C ASN A 69 5.99 -7.39 -8.95
N GLU A 70 7.10 -7.00 -9.55
CA GLU A 70 8.02 -6.01 -8.97
C GLU A 70 7.96 -4.72 -9.80
N VAL A 71 7.73 -3.59 -9.15
CA VAL A 71 7.70 -2.27 -9.79
C VAL A 71 8.52 -1.25 -8.99
N PRO A 72 9.53 -0.60 -9.60
CA PRO A 72 10.22 0.51 -8.96
C PRO A 72 9.33 1.76 -8.97
N ILE A 73 9.26 2.45 -7.83
CA ILE A 73 8.55 3.72 -7.67
C ILE A 73 9.45 4.75 -7.00
N THR A 74 9.19 6.03 -7.29
CA THR A 74 9.81 7.16 -6.58
C THR A 74 8.77 8.27 -6.51
N VAL A 75 8.46 8.72 -5.29
CA VAL A 75 7.50 9.80 -5.06
C VAL A 75 8.26 10.99 -4.49
N ASN A 76 8.24 12.11 -5.23
CA ASN A 76 9.14 13.24 -4.95
C ASN A 76 8.66 14.18 -3.82
N MET A 77 7.44 13.98 -3.34
CA MET A 77 6.81 14.85 -2.34
C MET A 77 6.30 14.02 -1.16
N CYS A 78 6.35 14.61 0.03
CA CYS A 78 5.69 14.03 1.19
C CYS A 78 4.18 14.26 1.09
N GLY A 79 3.38 13.31 1.60
CA GLY A 79 1.93 13.39 1.59
C GLY A 79 1.27 12.02 1.64
N VAL A 80 -0.05 12.02 1.81
CA VAL A 80 -0.86 10.81 1.84
C VAL A 80 -1.49 10.60 0.46
N LEU A 81 -1.22 9.45 -0.15
CA LEU A 81 -1.81 9.04 -1.40
C LEU A 81 -2.84 7.94 -1.16
N TYR A 82 -3.97 8.05 -1.85
CA TYR A 82 -5.08 7.11 -1.74
C TYR A 82 -5.25 6.31 -3.02
N GLY A 83 -5.69 5.07 -2.87
CA GLY A 83 -5.88 4.09 -3.92
C GLY A 83 -6.99 3.11 -3.55
N GLN A 84 -7.38 2.28 -4.51
CA GLN A 84 -8.36 1.21 -4.31
C GLN A 84 -8.01 0.00 -5.16
N CYS A 85 -8.50 -1.18 -4.76
CA CYS A 85 -8.41 -2.37 -5.60
C CYS A 85 -9.03 -2.10 -6.98
N SER A 86 -8.27 -2.38 -8.04
CA SER A 86 -8.67 -2.11 -9.43
C SER A 86 -8.90 -3.38 -10.27
N GLU A 87 -9.14 -4.51 -9.62
CA GLU A 87 -9.49 -5.80 -10.22
C GLU A 87 -10.54 -6.52 -9.38
N ILE A 88 -11.57 -7.10 -10.01
CA ILE A 88 -12.71 -7.66 -9.29
C ILE A 88 -12.31 -8.87 -8.44
N CYS A 89 -12.49 -8.77 -7.12
CA CYS A 89 -11.99 -9.77 -6.17
C CYS A 89 -13.05 -10.33 -5.19
N GLY A 90 -14.33 -10.08 -5.44
CA GLY A 90 -15.45 -10.64 -4.66
C GLY A 90 -16.35 -9.59 -4.01
N ALA A 91 -17.14 -10.01 -3.02
CA ALA A 91 -18.21 -9.20 -2.43
C ALA A 91 -17.72 -7.88 -1.81
N ASN A 92 -16.51 -7.88 -1.24
CA ASN A 92 -15.92 -6.72 -0.58
C ASN A 92 -14.94 -5.94 -1.46
N HIS A 93 -14.96 -6.17 -2.78
CA HIS A 93 -14.01 -5.55 -3.72
C HIS A 93 -13.90 -4.02 -3.59
N ARG A 94 -15.02 -3.33 -3.31
CA ARG A 94 -15.04 -1.86 -3.15
C ARG A 94 -14.61 -1.34 -1.76
N PHE A 95 -14.32 -2.24 -0.82
CA PHE A 95 -14.09 -1.95 0.60
C PHE A 95 -12.66 -2.31 1.06
N MET A 96 -11.72 -2.32 0.13
CA MET A 96 -10.30 -2.56 0.39
C MET A 96 -9.45 -1.42 -0.20
N PRO A 97 -9.51 -0.21 0.40
CA PRO A 97 -8.70 0.91 -0.03
C PRO A 97 -7.22 0.68 0.30
N ILE A 98 -6.38 1.47 -0.36
CA ILE A 98 -4.93 1.48 -0.20
C ILE A 98 -4.54 2.90 0.20
N VAL A 99 -3.79 3.05 1.29
CA VAL A 99 -3.28 4.35 1.72
C VAL A 99 -1.78 4.25 1.95
N VAL A 100 -1.03 5.11 1.26
CA VAL A 100 0.42 5.21 1.39
C VAL A 100 0.79 6.62 1.82
N GLU A 101 1.40 6.74 2.99
CA GLU A 101 1.92 7.99 3.52
C GLU A 101 3.41 8.11 3.22
N PHE A 102 3.75 9.03 2.34
CA PHE A 102 5.13 9.38 2.04
C PHE A 102 5.62 10.45 3.01
N ILE A 103 6.62 10.12 3.82
CA ILE A 103 7.22 11.01 4.81
C ILE A 103 8.67 11.32 4.46
N HIS A 104 9.23 12.35 5.09
CA HIS A 104 10.62 12.73 4.88
C HIS A 104 11.56 11.57 5.30
N PRO A 105 12.61 11.21 4.54
CA PRO A 105 13.51 10.09 4.86
C PRO A 105 14.06 10.08 6.28
N ARG A 106 14.44 11.26 6.81
CA ARG A 106 14.85 11.41 8.22
C ARG A 106 13.78 10.99 9.23
N VAL A 107 12.50 11.28 8.97
CA VAL A 107 11.40 10.88 9.86
C VAL A 107 11.12 9.40 9.70
N TYR A 108 11.18 8.90 8.46
CA TYR A 108 11.07 7.46 8.19
C TYR A 108 12.09 6.65 9.00
N ASN A 109 13.33 7.10 9.07
CA ASN A 109 14.40 6.46 9.85
C ASN A 109 14.22 6.50 11.38
N LEU A 110 13.30 7.33 11.89
CA LEU A 110 12.95 7.37 13.32
C LEU A 110 11.66 6.60 13.62
N TRP A 111 10.87 6.32 12.58
CA TRP A 111 9.58 5.64 12.70
C TRP A 111 9.72 4.12 12.78
N HIS A 112 10.73 3.55 12.09
CA HIS A 112 10.98 2.10 12.05
C HIS A 112 12.10 1.68 13.01
#